data_AF-A0A258SZR4-F1
#
_entry.id   AF-A0A258SZR4-F1
#
_cell.length_a   1.000
_cell.length_b   1.000
_cell.length_c   1.000
_cell.angle_alpha   90.00
_cell.angle_beta   90.00
_cell.angle_gamma   90.00
#
_symmetry.space_group_name_H-M   'P 1'
#
loop_
_entity.id
_entity.type
_entity.pdbx_description
1 polymer ?
#
loop_
_entity_poly.entity_id
_entity_poly.type
_entity_poly.pdbx_seq_one_letter_code
_entity_poly.pdbx_strand_id
1 'polypeptide(L)'
;MTSFSIHGVGVSSGIAIGQAHLVSNALLEVVHYQLPKHLIDDEIKRFSDAIDIVKADLTQIKASLRKNAPAEAIKLQMDDIVDQFEQIEDAYLRERKQDVVQVVERIIKVLLGHQSQLSSEQQTSAQHQERKLILVAHDISPADAIQFKQHQFAAFITDVGGATSHTAILARSLNIPSIVALQRARDLINDGELIIVDGDLGVVIVSPSKEILAEYKLRQEQWELEQQKLQRIKSTKAVTIDGTIIELLANIEVPEDVVAVKASGATGIGLYRTEFLFMNRHDMPNEEEQFQAYKSVAIAMKGLPFTIRTLDLGADKQMNPDTVVNSPNPALGLRAIRLCLSEPQIFNTQLRALLRASQFGKIKILIPMLSSLSELRQTKLFLERAKASLRKEGVAFDEGIELGGMI
;
A
#
# COMPACT_ATOMS: atom_id res chain seq x y z
N MET A 1 -14.34 1.15 30.79
CA MET A 1 -13.37 2.13 30.26
C MET A 1 -14.09 3.44 30.08
N THR A 2 -13.42 4.56 30.38
CA THR A 2 -13.93 5.90 30.11
C THR A 2 -13.85 6.20 28.62
N SER A 3 -14.92 6.74 28.03
CA SER A 3 -14.88 7.20 26.63
C SER A 3 -13.94 8.40 26.49
N PHE A 4 -13.13 8.42 25.44
CA PHE A 4 -12.26 9.57 25.12
C PHE A 4 -12.08 9.70 23.60
N SER A 5 -11.61 10.86 23.17
CA SER A 5 -11.32 11.15 21.77
C SER A 5 -9.83 11.39 21.53
N ILE A 6 -9.35 10.98 20.36
CA ILE A 6 -8.01 11.22 19.85
C ILE A 6 -8.15 12.03 18.56
N HIS A 7 -7.30 13.03 18.38
CA HIS A 7 -7.31 13.90 17.21
C HIS A 7 -6.08 13.65 16.35
N GLY A 8 -6.30 13.63 15.04
CA GLY A 8 -5.24 13.48 14.06
C GLY A 8 -5.56 14.27 12.80
N VAL A 9 -4.91 13.89 11.71
CA VAL A 9 -5.11 14.48 10.39
C VAL A 9 -6.00 13.54 9.58
N GLY A 10 -7.24 13.96 9.31
CA GLY A 10 -8.13 13.28 8.38
C GLY A 10 -7.53 13.26 6.97
N VAL A 11 -7.41 12.08 6.39
CA VAL A 11 -6.78 11.88 5.07
C VAL A 11 -7.80 11.42 4.03
N SER A 12 -8.74 10.59 4.45
CA SER A 12 -9.81 10.02 3.63
C SER A 12 -11.12 10.15 4.39
N SER A 13 -12.11 10.73 3.72
CA SER A 13 -13.43 11.07 4.26
C SER A 13 -14.30 9.86 4.61
N GLY A 14 -15.30 10.10 5.45
CA GLY A 14 -16.31 9.11 5.84
C GLY A 14 -16.22 8.68 7.29
N ILE A 15 -17.21 7.86 7.68
CA ILE A 15 -17.41 7.44 9.07
C ILE A 15 -17.40 5.91 9.14
N ALA A 16 -16.52 5.37 9.96
CA ALA A 16 -16.46 3.95 10.25
C ALA A 16 -16.69 3.69 11.74
N ILE A 17 -17.43 2.62 12.03
CA ILE A 17 -17.74 2.18 13.38
C ILE A 17 -17.41 0.70 13.43
N GLY A 18 -16.50 0.31 14.33
CA GLY A 18 -15.94 -1.02 14.30
C GLY A 18 -15.09 -1.36 15.52
N GLN A 19 -14.61 -2.59 15.56
CA GLN A 19 -13.67 -3.05 16.58
C GLN A 19 -12.25 -2.72 16.13
N ALA A 20 -11.45 -2.17 17.04
CA ALA A 20 -10.04 -1.93 16.82
C ALA A 20 -9.34 -3.26 16.58
N HIS A 21 -8.61 -3.36 15.48
CA HIS A 21 -7.67 -4.44 15.23
C HIS A 21 -6.27 -3.85 15.23
N LEU A 22 -5.53 -4.24 16.25
CA LEU A 22 -4.26 -3.65 16.59
C LEU A 22 -3.15 -4.39 15.82
N VAL A 23 -2.62 -3.80 14.75
CA VAL A 23 -1.45 -4.35 14.03
C VAL A 23 -0.20 -4.20 14.88
N SER A 24 0.42 -5.32 15.24
CA SER A 24 1.77 -5.33 15.76
C SER A 24 2.71 -4.88 14.64
N ASN A 25 3.03 -3.58 14.60
CA ASN A 25 4.34 -3.18 14.08
C ASN A 25 5.37 -3.64 15.12
N ALA A 26 5.62 -4.95 15.21
CA ALA A 26 6.99 -5.33 15.34
C ALA A 26 7.63 -4.88 14.02
N LEU A 27 8.14 -3.64 14.02
CA LEU A 27 9.36 -3.39 13.30
C LEU A 27 10.21 -4.63 13.60
N LEU A 28 10.53 -5.38 12.56
CA LEU A 28 11.80 -6.06 12.53
C LEU A 28 12.85 -4.93 12.67
N GLU A 29 13.00 -4.35 13.86
CA GLU A 29 14.27 -3.78 14.28
C GLU A 29 15.20 -4.97 14.45
N VAL A 30 15.56 -5.56 13.30
CA VAL A 30 16.82 -6.26 13.20
C VAL A 30 17.82 -5.16 13.50
N VAL A 31 18.43 -5.21 14.68
CA VAL A 31 19.56 -4.34 14.99
C VAL A 31 20.60 -4.61 13.91
N HIS A 32 20.79 -3.65 13.02
CA HIS A 32 21.77 -3.78 11.95
C HIS A 32 23.15 -3.51 12.56
N TYR A 33 23.88 -4.57 12.87
CA TYR A 33 25.28 -4.47 13.29
C TYR A 33 26.18 -4.93 12.15
N GLN A 34 27.25 -4.16 11.90
CA GLN A 34 28.28 -4.59 10.97
C GLN A 34 29.09 -5.72 11.60
N LEU A 35 29.02 -6.90 10.97
CA LEU A 35 29.86 -8.03 11.34
C LEU A 35 31.27 -7.88 10.75
N PRO A 36 32.31 -7.93 11.59
CA PRO A 36 33.67 -8.15 11.12
C PRO A 36 33.75 -9.38 10.21
N LYS A 37 34.55 -9.32 9.14
CA LYS A 37 34.65 -10.42 8.15
C LYS A 37 34.94 -11.81 8.75
N HIS A 38 35.60 -11.86 9.90
CA HIS A 38 35.94 -13.11 10.59
C HIS A 38 34.77 -13.74 11.37
N LEU A 39 33.65 -13.01 11.57
CA LEU A 39 32.45 -13.50 12.26
C LEU A 39 31.31 -13.86 11.29
N ILE A 40 31.53 -13.70 9.98
CA ILE A 40 30.50 -14.00 8.96
C ILE A 40 30.13 -15.48 8.98
N ASP A 41 31.12 -16.37 9.04
CA ASP A 41 30.87 -17.81 9.05
C ASP A 41 30.12 -18.26 10.31
N ASP A 42 30.41 -17.64 11.45
CA ASP A 42 29.71 -17.89 12.72
C ASP A 42 28.27 -17.37 12.70
N GLU A 43 28.03 -16.23 12.05
CA GLU A 43 26.68 -15.68 11.89
C GLU A 43 25.84 -16.51 10.92
N ILE A 44 26.44 -16.96 9.81
CA ILE A 44 25.79 -17.90 8.87
C ILE A 44 25.43 -19.20 9.59
N LYS A 45 26.34 -19.71 10.43
CA LYS A 45 26.09 -20.90 11.23
C LYS A 45 24.96 -20.66 12.24
N ARG A 46 24.99 -19.56 12.99
CA ARG A 46 23.94 -19.17 13.95
C ARG A 46 22.55 -19.11 13.27
N PHE A 47 22.48 -18.52 12.08
CA PHE A 47 21.25 -18.43 11.31
C PHE A 47 20.79 -19.79 10.79
N SER A 48 21.72 -20.61 10.27
CA SER A 48 21.41 -21.98 9.83
C SER A 48 20.90 -22.84 10.98
N ASP A 49 21.55 -22.76 12.16
CA ASP A 49 21.16 -23.48 13.37
C ASP A 49 19.75 -23.06 13.83
N ALA A 50 19.43 -21.77 13.80
CA ALA A 50 18.10 -21.26 14.12
C ALA A 50 17.03 -21.77 13.13
N ILE A 51 17.34 -21.80 11.84
CA ILE A 51 16.44 -22.40 10.83
C ILE A 51 16.24 -23.88 11.09
N ASP A 52 17.30 -24.60 11.43
CA ASP A 52 17.24 -26.05 11.63
C ASP A 52 16.51 -26.41 12.94
N ILE A 53 16.59 -25.59 13.99
CA ILE A 53 15.77 -25.69 15.19
C ILE A 53 14.29 -25.51 14.85
N VAL A 54 13.93 -24.44 14.14
CA VAL A 54 12.53 -24.20 13.75
C VAL A 54 12.00 -25.30 12.83
N LYS A 55 12.81 -25.80 11.90
CA LYS A 55 12.45 -26.97 11.07
C LYS A 55 12.27 -28.20 11.93
N ALA A 56 13.14 -28.46 12.90
CA ALA A 56 13.02 -29.60 13.80
C ALA A 56 11.73 -29.52 14.63
N ASP A 57 11.42 -28.36 15.20
CA ASP A 57 10.19 -28.11 15.96
C ASP A 57 8.95 -28.33 15.09
N LEU A 58 8.94 -27.78 13.86
CA LEU A 58 7.85 -27.99 12.90
C LEU A 58 7.73 -29.45 12.46
N THR A 59 8.85 -30.16 12.34
CA THR A 59 8.87 -31.58 11.97
C THR A 59 8.42 -32.47 13.14
N GLN A 60 8.76 -32.08 14.37
CA GLN A 60 8.31 -32.73 15.59
C GLN A 60 6.81 -32.53 15.81
N ILE A 61 6.30 -31.31 15.59
CA ILE A 61 4.86 -31.01 15.54
C ILE A 61 4.18 -31.86 14.45
N LYS A 62 4.78 -31.94 13.26
CA LYS A 62 4.25 -32.80 12.17
C LYS A 62 4.30 -34.29 12.50
N ALA A 63 5.26 -34.75 13.30
CA ALA A 63 5.42 -36.15 13.68
C ALA A 63 4.55 -36.56 14.87
N SER A 64 4.28 -35.65 15.81
CA SER A 64 3.30 -35.85 16.89
C SER A 64 1.86 -35.81 16.36
N LEU A 65 1.62 -35.11 15.25
CA LEU A 65 0.37 -35.16 14.50
C LEU A 65 0.27 -36.44 13.65
N ARG A 66 -0.14 -37.56 14.26
CA ARG A 66 -0.58 -38.74 13.48
C ARG A 66 -1.70 -38.32 12.52
N LYS A 67 -1.74 -38.94 11.33
CA LYS A 67 -2.69 -38.67 10.22
C LYS A 67 -4.20 -38.65 10.58
N ASN A 68 -4.60 -38.99 11.81
CA ASN A 68 -5.97 -38.98 12.32
C ASN A 68 -6.08 -38.46 13.79
N ALA A 69 -5.21 -37.54 14.24
CA ALA A 69 -5.37 -36.95 15.57
C ALA A 69 -6.60 -36.01 15.58
N PRO A 70 -7.54 -36.15 16.55
CA PRO A 70 -8.69 -35.25 16.65
C PRO A 70 -8.22 -33.82 16.92
N ALA A 71 -8.94 -32.82 16.39
CA ALA A 71 -8.60 -31.39 16.52
C ALA A 71 -8.35 -30.94 17.98
N GLU A 72 -8.93 -31.65 18.94
CA GLU A 72 -8.74 -31.47 20.38
C GLU A 72 -7.30 -31.75 20.84
N ALA A 73 -6.60 -32.72 20.25
CA ALA A 73 -5.21 -33.04 20.60
C ALA A 73 -4.21 -31.98 20.12
N ILE A 74 -4.55 -31.30 19.01
CA ILE A 74 -3.79 -30.16 18.49
C ILE A 74 -3.96 -28.97 19.43
N LYS A 75 -5.21 -28.71 19.85
CA LYS A 75 -5.55 -27.63 20.78
C LYS A 75 -4.88 -27.78 22.15
N LEU A 76 -4.80 -29.01 22.68
CA LEU A 76 -4.10 -29.29 23.95
C LEU A 76 -2.59 -28.99 23.89
N GLN A 77 -1.92 -29.32 22.78
CA GLN A 77 -0.50 -28.94 22.60
C GLN A 77 -0.32 -27.44 22.34
N MET A 78 -1.33 -26.77 21.78
CA MET A 78 -1.34 -25.31 21.63
C MET A 78 -1.47 -24.62 22.99
N ASP A 79 -2.38 -25.10 23.84
CA ASP A 79 -2.56 -24.55 25.19
C ASP A 79 -1.25 -24.69 25.99
N ASP A 80 -0.54 -25.82 25.89
CA ASP A 80 0.78 -26.01 26.53
C ASP A 80 1.86 -25.03 26.03
N ILE A 81 1.94 -24.76 24.72
CA ILE A 81 2.91 -23.79 24.17
C ILE A 81 2.51 -22.38 24.57
N VAL A 82 1.21 -22.05 24.49
CA VAL A 82 0.69 -20.73 24.86
C VAL A 82 0.88 -20.46 26.36
N ASP A 83 0.72 -21.46 27.21
CA ASP A 83 0.95 -21.38 28.65
C ASP A 83 2.44 -21.21 28.98
N GLN A 84 3.34 -21.86 28.22
CA GLN A 84 4.77 -21.61 28.34
C GLN A 84 5.12 -20.16 27.98
N PHE A 85 4.44 -19.55 27.01
CA PHE A 85 4.59 -18.12 26.68
C PHE A 85 4.01 -17.19 27.75
N GLU A 86 2.97 -17.60 28.49
CA GLU A 86 2.44 -16.83 29.63
C GLU A 86 3.41 -16.78 30.81
N GLN A 87 4.25 -17.80 30.98
CA GLN A 87 5.26 -17.86 32.04
C GLN A 87 6.54 -17.09 31.71
N ILE A 88 6.65 -16.49 30.52
CA ILE A 88 7.81 -15.66 30.15
C ILE A 88 7.72 -14.30 30.85
N GLU A 89 8.71 -14.00 31.70
CA GLU A 89 8.80 -12.75 32.47
C GLU A 89 8.95 -11.51 31.59
N ASP A 90 9.46 -11.68 30.36
CA ASP A 90 9.66 -10.60 29.39
C ASP A 90 8.32 -10.14 28.77
N ALA A 91 7.96 -8.88 29.03
CA ALA A 91 6.75 -8.23 28.51
C ALA A 91 6.69 -8.23 26.97
N TYR A 92 7.85 -8.15 26.30
CA TYR A 92 7.96 -8.15 24.84
C TYR A 92 7.58 -9.50 24.22
N LEU A 93 7.97 -10.62 24.85
CA LEU A 93 7.61 -11.95 24.37
C LEU A 93 6.14 -12.30 24.65
N ARG A 94 5.55 -11.68 25.68
CA ARG A 94 4.13 -11.83 26.03
C ARG A 94 3.21 -11.16 25.01
N GLU A 95 3.61 -10.02 24.45
CA GLU A 95 2.87 -9.31 23.38
C GLU A 95 2.89 -10.04 22.03
N ARG A 96 3.88 -10.92 21.78
CA ARG A 96 3.99 -11.73 20.55
C ARG A 96 3.22 -13.07 20.61
N LYS A 97 2.52 -13.35 21.72
CA LYS A 97 1.68 -14.56 21.89
C LYS A 97 0.68 -14.71 20.73
N GLN A 98 0.01 -13.63 20.34
CA GLN A 98 -1.00 -13.66 19.27
C GLN A 98 -0.39 -13.94 17.89
N ASP A 99 0.82 -13.46 17.62
CA ASP A 99 1.52 -13.72 16.35
C ASP A 99 1.91 -15.20 16.21
N VAL A 100 2.41 -15.81 17.30
CA VAL A 100 2.71 -17.25 17.34
C VAL A 100 1.43 -18.08 17.19
N VAL A 101 0.35 -17.68 17.89
CA VAL A 101 -0.97 -18.30 17.75
C VAL A 101 -1.44 -18.23 16.30
N GLN A 102 -1.28 -17.10 15.60
CA GLN A 102 -1.67 -16.95 14.19
C GLN A 102 -0.85 -17.84 13.25
N VAL A 103 0.47 -17.91 13.42
CA VAL A 103 1.32 -18.78 12.59
C VAL A 103 0.96 -20.25 12.80
N VAL A 104 0.72 -20.65 14.04
CA VAL A 104 0.31 -22.01 14.38
C VAL A 104 -1.10 -22.32 13.84
N GLU A 105 -2.07 -21.41 13.97
CA GLU A 105 -3.40 -21.55 13.35
C GLU A 105 -3.31 -21.69 11.82
N ARG A 106 -2.41 -20.94 11.19
CA ARG A 106 -2.17 -21.01 9.74
C ARG A 106 -1.56 -22.35 9.34
N ILE A 107 -0.62 -22.86 10.13
CA ILE A 107 -0.03 -24.19 9.95
C ILE A 107 -1.09 -25.28 10.12
N ILE A 108 -1.97 -25.16 11.12
CA ILE A 108 -3.08 -26.10 11.36
C ILE A 108 -4.09 -26.07 10.21
N LYS A 109 -4.47 -24.89 9.71
CA LYS A 109 -5.34 -24.76 8.52
C LYS A 109 -4.75 -25.47 7.30
N VAL A 110 -3.44 -25.34 7.08
CA VAL A 110 -2.73 -26.02 5.98
C VAL A 110 -2.62 -27.53 6.22
N LEU A 111 -2.38 -27.97 7.47
CA LEU A 111 -2.20 -29.39 7.83
C LEU A 111 -3.52 -30.18 7.88
N LEU A 112 -4.64 -29.55 8.26
CA LEU A 112 -5.97 -30.16 8.26
C LEU A 112 -6.57 -30.33 6.85
N GLY A 113 -5.76 -30.18 5.79
CA GLY A 113 -6.20 -30.40 4.42
C GLY A 113 -7.26 -29.40 3.93
N HIS A 114 -7.49 -28.32 4.68
CA HIS A 114 -8.28 -27.19 4.20
C HIS A 114 -7.37 -26.38 3.27
N GLN A 115 -7.09 -26.93 2.08
CA GLN A 115 -7.01 -26.07 0.91
C GLN A 115 -8.19 -25.12 1.00
N SER A 116 -7.96 -23.85 0.70
CA SER A 116 -8.91 -22.75 0.63
C SER A 116 -10.09 -23.03 -0.31
N GLN A 117 -10.91 -24.02 0.04
CA GLN A 117 -12.33 -24.12 -0.20
C GLN A 117 -12.98 -23.78 1.14
N LEU A 118 -12.76 -22.54 1.60
CA LEU A 118 -13.79 -21.94 2.42
C LEU A 118 -15.06 -22.04 1.58
N SER A 119 -16.06 -22.74 2.08
CA SER A 119 -17.39 -22.75 1.46
C SER A 119 -17.76 -21.28 1.23
N SER A 120 -18.38 -20.97 0.09
CA SER A 120 -18.76 -19.60 -0.29
C SER A 120 -19.43 -18.83 0.86
N GLU A 121 -20.14 -19.52 1.76
CA GLU A 121 -20.77 -18.96 2.97
C GLU A 121 -19.78 -18.55 4.09
N GLN A 122 -18.69 -19.28 4.30
CA GLN A 122 -17.67 -18.98 5.33
C GLN A 122 -16.70 -17.87 4.89
N GLN A 123 -16.40 -17.77 3.59
CA GLN A 123 -15.70 -16.62 3.00
C GLN A 123 -16.49 -15.32 3.16
N THR A 124 -17.80 -15.38 2.91
CA THR A 124 -18.71 -14.23 3.05
C THR A 124 -18.81 -13.79 4.51
N SER A 125 -18.81 -14.74 5.46
CA SER A 125 -18.84 -14.46 6.90
C SER A 125 -17.56 -13.79 7.41
N ALA A 126 -16.38 -14.29 7.02
CA ALA A 126 -15.09 -13.70 7.38
C ALA A 126 -14.93 -12.29 6.78
N GLN A 127 -15.28 -12.11 5.50
CA GLN A 127 -15.27 -10.80 4.83
C GLN A 127 -16.25 -9.80 5.47
N HIS A 128 -17.43 -10.25 5.92
CA HIS A 128 -18.36 -9.39 6.66
C HIS A 128 -17.87 -9.00 8.05
N GLN A 129 -17.06 -9.84 8.68
CA GLN A 129 -16.46 -9.58 9.98
C GLN A 129 -15.27 -8.61 9.85
N GLU A 130 -14.46 -8.75 8.80
CA GLU A 130 -13.39 -7.80 8.43
C GLU A 130 -13.93 -6.38 8.17
N ARG A 131 -15.10 -6.25 7.53
CA ARG A 131 -15.77 -4.96 7.28
C ARG A 131 -16.19 -4.21 8.54
N LYS A 132 -16.02 -4.81 9.71
CA LYS A 132 -16.27 -4.18 11.02
C LYS A 132 -14.99 -3.97 11.80
N LEU A 133 -13.82 -4.28 11.24
CA LEU A 133 -12.52 -4.08 11.88
C LEU A 133 -11.92 -2.75 11.43
N ILE A 134 -11.34 -2.03 12.39
CA ILE A 134 -10.64 -0.77 12.17
C ILE A 134 -9.17 -1.01 12.48
N LEU A 135 -8.33 -0.86 11.47
CA LEU A 135 -6.92 -1.18 11.55
C LEU A 135 -6.16 -0.07 12.28
N VAL A 136 -5.45 -0.41 13.36
CA VAL A 136 -4.66 0.52 14.18
C VAL A 136 -3.18 0.13 14.11
N ALA A 137 -2.35 0.99 13.52
CA ALA A 137 -0.92 0.75 13.35
C ALA A 137 -0.07 1.95 13.79
N HIS A 138 1.21 1.73 14.10
CA HIS A 138 2.12 2.85 14.36
C HIS A 138 2.46 3.60 13.06
N ASP A 139 2.82 2.85 12.03
CA ASP A 139 3.02 3.31 10.66
C ASP A 139 2.60 2.19 9.68
N ILE A 140 2.37 2.51 8.42
CA ILE A 140 2.16 1.51 7.37
C ILE A 140 3.17 1.73 6.26
N SER A 141 3.93 0.68 5.95
CA SER A 141 4.79 0.70 4.78
C SER A 141 3.95 0.52 3.50
N PRO A 142 4.46 0.97 2.33
CA PRO A 142 3.79 0.69 1.06
C PRO A 142 3.59 -0.81 0.77
N ALA A 143 4.41 -1.70 1.35
CA ALA A 143 4.25 -3.15 1.18
C ALA A 143 3.03 -3.66 1.94
N ASP A 144 2.86 -3.23 3.19
CA ASP A 144 1.73 -3.66 4.04
C ASP A 144 0.40 -3.20 3.43
N ALA A 145 0.36 -1.99 2.86
CA ALA A 145 -0.83 -1.46 2.20
C ALA A 145 -1.35 -2.35 1.05
N ILE A 146 -0.47 -3.03 0.31
CA ILE A 146 -0.86 -3.95 -0.78
C ILE A 146 -1.54 -5.19 -0.21
N GLN A 147 -0.96 -5.74 0.86
CA GLN A 147 -1.50 -6.89 1.54
C GLN A 147 -2.86 -6.54 2.15
N PHE A 148 -2.99 -5.36 2.75
CA PHE A 148 -4.24 -4.88 3.32
C PHE A 148 -5.30 -4.54 2.27
N LYS A 149 -4.94 -4.17 1.03
CA LYS A 149 -5.89 -4.01 -0.09
C LYS A 149 -6.64 -5.30 -0.43
N GLN A 150 -6.10 -6.47 -0.04
CA GLN A 150 -6.76 -7.77 -0.20
C GLN A 150 -7.79 -8.05 0.91
N HIS A 151 -7.74 -7.32 2.02
CA HIS A 151 -8.66 -7.40 3.14
C HIS A 151 -9.67 -6.23 3.11
N GLN A 152 -10.86 -6.43 3.68
CA GLN A 152 -11.92 -5.41 3.65
C GLN A 152 -12.11 -4.74 5.01
N PHE A 153 -11.14 -3.92 5.44
CA PHE A 153 -11.26 -3.14 6.68
C PHE A 153 -12.28 -1.99 6.57
N ALA A 154 -12.88 -1.61 7.69
CA ALA A 154 -13.83 -0.51 7.79
C ALA A 154 -13.14 0.87 7.73
N ALA A 155 -11.99 0.99 8.38
CA ALA A 155 -11.18 2.21 8.41
C ALA A 155 -9.74 1.88 8.83
N PHE A 156 -8.88 2.88 8.66
CA PHE A 156 -7.46 2.77 8.96
C PHE A 156 -6.94 3.98 9.73
N ILE A 157 -6.16 3.74 10.78
CA ILE A 157 -5.56 4.79 11.60
C ILE A 157 -4.07 4.56 11.92
N THR A 158 -3.29 5.64 11.90
CA THR A 158 -1.85 5.62 12.28
C THR A 158 -1.41 6.68 13.27
N ASP A 159 -0.41 6.32 14.06
CA ASP A 159 0.31 7.27 14.94
C ASP A 159 1.17 8.24 14.15
N VAL A 160 1.87 7.75 13.13
CA VAL A 160 2.82 8.51 12.31
C VAL A 160 2.21 8.81 10.94
N GLY A 161 2.65 9.91 10.33
CA GLY A 161 2.26 10.32 8.98
C GLY A 161 1.90 11.79 8.89
N GLY A 162 1.52 12.24 7.70
CA GLY A 162 1.04 13.59 7.45
C GLY A 162 0.14 13.61 6.23
N ALA A 163 -0.61 14.70 6.00
CA ALA A 163 -1.60 14.77 4.92
C ALA A 163 -1.05 14.44 3.50
N THR A 164 0.26 14.62 3.31
CA THR A 164 1.00 14.36 2.06
C THR A 164 1.98 13.18 2.15
N SER A 165 1.98 12.41 3.24
CA SER A 165 2.86 11.24 3.37
C SER A 165 2.42 10.09 2.46
N HIS A 166 3.32 9.14 2.19
CA HIS A 166 3.01 7.93 1.42
C HIS A 166 1.84 7.17 2.01
N THR A 167 1.81 7.01 3.33
CA THR A 167 0.70 6.43 4.10
C THR A 167 -0.61 7.15 3.81
N ALA A 168 -0.60 8.48 3.74
CA ALA A 168 -1.80 9.25 3.49
C ALA A 168 -2.29 9.16 2.02
N ILE A 169 -1.36 9.07 1.08
CA ILE A 169 -1.70 8.89 -0.32
C ILE A 169 -2.34 7.50 -0.54
N LEU A 170 -1.76 6.46 0.06
CA LEU A 170 -2.28 5.09 0.01
C LEU A 170 -3.66 4.97 0.69
N ALA A 171 -3.82 5.60 1.86
CA ALA A 171 -5.10 5.63 2.56
C ALA A 171 -6.24 6.20 1.69
N ARG A 172 -5.96 7.18 0.82
CA ARG A 172 -6.94 7.70 -0.14
C ARG A 172 -7.24 6.72 -1.27
N SER A 173 -6.26 5.96 -1.74
CA SER A 173 -6.46 4.99 -2.83
C SER A 173 -7.27 3.77 -2.39
N LEU A 174 -7.24 3.43 -1.10
CA LEU A 174 -8.09 2.38 -0.50
C LEU A 174 -9.57 2.78 -0.40
N ASN A 175 -9.89 4.08 -0.51
CA ASN A 175 -11.26 4.60 -0.45
C ASN A 175 -12.04 4.15 0.82
N ILE A 176 -11.33 4.06 1.94
CA ILE A 176 -11.88 3.84 3.28
C ILE A 176 -11.55 5.03 4.18
N PRO A 177 -12.38 5.37 5.18
CA PRO A 177 -12.10 6.44 6.13
C PRO A 177 -10.73 6.22 6.79
N SER A 178 -9.90 7.26 6.79
CA SER A 178 -8.52 7.14 7.28
C SER A 178 -8.02 8.40 7.99
N ILE A 179 -7.34 8.21 9.12
CA ILE A 179 -6.74 9.29 9.92
C ILE A 179 -5.28 8.93 10.22
N VAL A 180 -4.37 9.88 10.01
CA VAL A 180 -2.94 9.72 10.34
C VAL A 180 -2.52 10.70 11.42
N ALA A 181 -1.30 10.58 11.92
CA ALA A 181 -0.72 11.52 12.88
C ALA A 181 -1.46 11.57 14.23
N LEU A 182 -2.01 10.44 14.68
CA LEU A 182 -2.67 10.34 15.99
C LEU A 182 -1.70 10.29 17.18
N GLN A 183 -0.40 10.18 16.89
CA GLN A 183 0.73 10.15 17.83
C GLN A 183 0.78 8.93 18.76
N ARG A 184 -0.30 8.64 19.48
CA ARG A 184 -0.37 7.62 20.53
C ARG A 184 -1.65 6.79 20.49
N ALA A 185 -2.32 6.69 19.35
CA ALA A 185 -3.50 5.85 19.21
C ALA A 185 -3.19 4.38 19.53
N ARG A 186 -2.01 3.88 19.14
CA ARG A 186 -1.63 2.50 19.43
C ARG A 186 -1.50 2.21 20.94
N ASP A 187 -0.98 3.17 21.70
CA ASP A 187 -0.81 3.04 23.16
C ASP A 187 -2.15 3.11 23.92
N LEU A 188 -3.13 3.81 23.35
CA LEU A 188 -4.36 4.18 24.03
C LEU A 188 -5.54 3.25 23.71
N ILE A 189 -5.48 2.53 22.58
CA ILE A 189 -6.57 1.68 22.09
C ILE A 189 -6.22 0.22 22.36
N ASN A 190 -7.17 -0.57 22.87
CA ASN A 190 -6.99 -2.01 23.05
C ASN A 190 -7.56 -2.80 21.86
N ASP A 191 -6.99 -3.97 21.58
CA ASP A 191 -7.52 -4.87 20.55
C ASP A 191 -8.94 -5.31 20.89
N GLY A 192 -9.83 -5.33 19.90
CA GLY A 192 -11.25 -5.63 20.03
C GLY A 192 -12.12 -4.49 20.59
N GLU A 193 -11.54 -3.35 20.95
CA GLU A 193 -12.28 -2.22 21.51
C GLU A 193 -13.18 -1.53 20.47
N LEU A 194 -14.41 -1.16 20.85
CA LEU A 194 -15.30 -0.44 19.93
C LEU A 194 -14.78 0.99 19.73
N ILE A 195 -14.50 1.35 18.49
CA ILE A 195 -14.03 2.68 18.12
C ILE A 195 -14.84 3.25 16.95
N ILE A 196 -14.91 4.57 16.91
CA ILE A 196 -15.49 5.35 15.81
C ILE A 196 -14.37 6.15 15.17
N VAL A 197 -14.28 6.11 13.84
CA VAL A 197 -13.33 6.89 13.05
C VAL A 197 -14.12 7.85 12.18
N ASP A 198 -13.90 9.14 12.40
CA ASP A 198 -14.45 10.25 11.60
C ASP A 198 -13.31 10.84 10.75
N GLY A 199 -13.21 10.38 9.51
CA GLY A 199 -12.18 10.79 8.57
C GLY A 199 -12.32 12.25 8.11
N ASP A 200 -13.51 12.84 8.24
CA ASP A 200 -13.78 14.22 7.85
C ASP A 200 -13.32 15.21 8.93
N LEU A 201 -13.59 14.90 10.20
CA LEU A 201 -13.14 15.72 11.33
C LEU A 201 -11.74 15.36 11.83
N GLY A 202 -11.19 14.22 11.41
CA GLY A 202 -9.90 13.72 11.91
C GLY A 202 -9.99 13.28 13.38
N VAL A 203 -11.11 12.70 13.80
CA VAL A 203 -11.36 12.29 15.19
C VAL A 203 -11.56 10.78 15.30
N VAL A 204 -10.90 10.16 16.28
CA VAL A 204 -11.16 8.79 16.73
C VAL A 204 -11.82 8.84 18.09
N ILE A 205 -12.95 8.16 18.28
CA ILE A 205 -13.62 8.05 19.57
C ILE A 205 -13.51 6.61 20.06
N VAL A 206 -12.91 6.44 21.22
CA VAL A 206 -12.64 5.14 21.85
C VAL A 206 -13.70 4.87 22.92
N SER A 207 -14.23 3.64 22.94
CA SER A 207 -15.30 3.21 23.85
C SER A 207 -16.47 4.22 23.89
N PRO A 208 -17.13 4.53 22.75
CA PRO A 208 -18.16 5.56 22.67
C PRO A 208 -19.36 5.23 23.57
N SER A 209 -19.96 6.26 24.17
CA SER A 209 -21.24 6.10 24.89
C SER A 209 -22.38 5.73 23.92
N LYS A 210 -23.50 5.25 24.44
CA LYS A 210 -24.65 4.87 23.61
C LYS A 210 -25.22 6.07 22.84
N GLU A 211 -25.16 7.25 23.45
CA GLU A 211 -25.61 8.51 22.86
C GLU A 211 -24.71 8.89 21.68
N ILE A 212 -23.39 8.87 21.87
CA ILE A 212 -22.40 9.18 20.82
C ILE A 212 -22.53 8.17 19.68
N LEU A 213 -22.65 6.88 20.01
CA LEU A 213 -22.80 5.82 19.01
C LEU A 213 -24.07 6.00 18.15
N ALA A 214 -25.18 6.44 18.75
CA ALA A 214 -26.42 6.70 18.01
C ALA A 214 -26.29 7.90 17.08
N GLU A 215 -25.65 8.99 17.53
CA GLU A 215 -25.40 10.17 16.70
C GLU A 215 -24.51 9.83 15.50
N TYR A 216 -23.41 9.12 15.72
CA TYR A 216 -22.49 8.74 14.65
C TYR A 216 -23.08 7.74 13.66
N LYS A 217 -23.97 6.84 14.11
CA LYS A 217 -24.74 5.99 13.18
C LYS A 217 -25.62 6.81 12.26
N LEU A 218 -26.32 7.82 12.78
CA LEU A 218 -27.13 8.72 11.95
C LEU A 218 -26.27 9.47 10.92
N ARG A 219 -25.10 9.97 11.34
CA ARG A 219 -24.15 10.62 10.42
C ARG A 219 -23.61 9.66 9.36
N GLN A 220 -23.30 8.42 9.73
CA GLN A 220 -22.87 7.38 8.80
C GLN A 220 -23.95 7.09 7.74
N GLU A 221 -25.21 6.94 8.15
CA GLU A 221 -26.33 6.74 7.23
C GLU A 221 -26.53 7.95 6.29
N GLN A 222 -26.41 9.17 6.80
CA GLN A 222 -26.48 10.39 5.98
C GLN A 222 -25.36 10.45 4.95
N TRP A 223 -24.14 10.11 5.35
CA TRP A 223 -22.98 10.03 4.46
C TRP A 223 -23.19 8.98 3.37
N GLU A 224 -23.69 7.79 3.72
CA GLU A 224 -24.02 6.74 2.74
C GLU A 224 -25.08 7.20 1.73
N LEU A 225 -26.13 7.89 2.19
CA LEU A 225 -27.15 8.47 1.32
C LEU A 225 -26.57 9.52 0.37
N GLU A 226 -25.64 10.33 0.84
CA GLU A 226 -24.95 11.32 0.00
C GLU A 226 -24.06 10.66 -1.04
N GLN A 227 -23.29 9.62 -0.67
CA GLN A 227 -22.53 8.81 -1.61
C GLN A 227 -23.44 8.19 -2.69
N GLN A 228 -24.62 7.69 -2.31
CA GLN A 228 -25.59 7.17 -3.28
C GLN A 228 -26.10 8.25 -4.25
N LYS A 229 -26.30 9.50 -3.79
CA LYS A 229 -26.64 10.62 -4.67
C LYS A 229 -25.51 10.91 -5.65
N LEU A 230 -24.26 10.90 -5.19
CA LEU A 230 -23.08 11.12 -6.04
C LEU A 230 -22.93 10.02 -7.11
N GLN A 231 -23.25 8.76 -6.80
CA GLN A 231 -23.24 7.68 -7.79
C GLN A 231 -24.21 7.92 -8.96
N ARG A 232 -25.27 8.72 -8.78
CA ARG A 232 -26.25 9.02 -9.85
C ARG A 232 -25.71 10.00 -10.89
N ILE A 233 -24.86 10.94 -10.49
CA ILE A 233 -24.32 11.99 -11.39
C ILE A 233 -23.03 11.57 -12.11
N LYS A 234 -22.57 10.36 -11.85
CA LYS A 234 -21.35 9.75 -12.33
C LYS A 234 -21.18 9.67 -13.85
N SER A 235 -22.28 9.51 -14.57
CA SER A 235 -22.33 9.53 -16.04
C SER A 235 -22.66 10.92 -16.60
N THR A 236 -22.88 11.91 -15.74
CA THR A 236 -23.21 13.27 -16.14
C THR A 236 -21.94 13.99 -16.56
N LYS A 237 -22.00 14.76 -17.64
CA LYS A 237 -20.87 15.58 -18.07
C LYS A 237 -20.58 16.64 -17.02
N ALA A 238 -19.31 16.83 -16.69
CA ALA A 238 -18.88 17.90 -15.80
C ALA A 238 -18.95 19.24 -16.54
N VAL A 239 -20.01 19.99 -16.27
CA VAL A 239 -20.28 21.30 -16.86
C VAL A 239 -20.61 22.28 -15.74
N THR A 240 -19.99 23.45 -15.74
CA THR A 240 -20.28 24.53 -14.81
C THR A 240 -21.67 25.12 -15.07
N ILE A 241 -22.19 25.90 -14.12
CA ILE A 241 -23.51 26.54 -14.23
C ILE A 241 -23.60 27.47 -15.46
N ASP A 242 -22.48 28.06 -15.89
CA ASP A 242 -22.37 28.93 -17.06
C ASP A 242 -21.99 28.19 -18.36
N GLY A 243 -21.92 26.86 -18.35
CA GLY A 243 -21.76 26.03 -19.57
C GLY A 243 -20.32 25.66 -19.94
N THR A 244 -19.33 26.00 -19.12
CA THR A 244 -17.92 25.60 -19.35
C THR A 244 -17.75 24.11 -19.06
N ILE A 245 -17.25 23.37 -20.04
CA ILE A 245 -16.97 21.93 -19.92
C ILE A 245 -15.62 21.74 -19.21
N ILE A 246 -15.60 20.89 -18.18
CA ILE A 246 -14.39 20.53 -17.43
C ILE A 246 -14.11 19.03 -17.62
N GLU A 247 -12.85 18.68 -17.83
CA GLU A 247 -12.42 17.28 -17.86
C GLU A 247 -12.06 16.83 -16.45
N LEU A 248 -12.74 15.77 -15.97
CA LEU A 248 -12.44 15.15 -14.68
C LEU A 248 -11.64 13.87 -14.94
N LEU A 249 -10.34 13.96 -14.67
CA LEU A 249 -9.41 12.86 -14.85
C LEU A 249 -9.00 12.27 -13.49
N ALA A 250 -8.75 10.96 -13.45
CA ALA A 250 -8.33 10.30 -12.22
C ALA A 250 -6.80 10.18 -12.09
N ASN A 251 -6.32 10.06 -10.87
CA ASN A 251 -4.93 9.73 -10.57
C ASN A 251 -4.82 8.26 -10.19
N ILE A 252 -3.79 7.57 -10.68
CA ILE A 252 -3.54 6.14 -10.38
C ILE A 252 -2.08 5.90 -9.99
N GLU A 253 -1.85 4.80 -9.29
CA GLU A 253 -0.51 4.39 -8.81
C GLU A 253 -0.15 3.00 -9.29
N VAL A 254 -1.16 2.13 -9.45
CA VAL A 254 -0.98 0.77 -9.98
C VAL A 254 -1.95 0.49 -11.13
N PRO A 255 -1.61 -0.39 -12.07
CA PRO A 255 -2.48 -0.73 -13.21
C PRO A 255 -3.88 -1.21 -12.80
N GLU A 256 -4.01 -1.84 -11.64
CA GLU A 256 -5.27 -2.35 -11.11
C GLU A 256 -6.27 -1.23 -10.79
N ASP A 257 -5.79 -0.01 -10.51
CA ASP A 257 -6.65 1.14 -10.19
C ASP A 257 -7.52 1.58 -11.37
N VAL A 258 -7.19 1.17 -12.61
CA VAL A 258 -8.00 1.49 -13.81
C VAL A 258 -9.44 0.98 -13.68
N VAL A 259 -9.67 -0.10 -12.92
CA VAL A 259 -11.03 -0.58 -12.64
C VAL A 259 -11.80 0.46 -11.83
N ALA A 260 -11.18 1.05 -10.81
CA ALA A 260 -11.78 2.10 -10.00
C ALA A 260 -11.98 3.41 -10.79
N VAL A 261 -11.04 3.75 -11.69
CA VAL A 261 -11.17 4.91 -12.59
C VAL A 261 -12.41 4.77 -13.48
N LYS A 262 -12.54 3.64 -14.19
CA LYS A 262 -13.73 3.36 -15.01
C LYS A 262 -14.99 3.29 -14.17
N ALA A 263 -14.87 2.70 -12.97
CA ALA A 263 -15.95 2.69 -12.03
C ALA A 263 -16.35 4.13 -11.82
N SER A 264 -15.49 5.07 -11.40
CA SER A 264 -15.81 6.47 -11.05
C SER A 264 -16.43 7.38 -12.14
N GLY A 265 -16.40 7.00 -13.41
CA GLY A 265 -16.89 7.85 -14.52
C GLY A 265 -15.89 8.91 -15.02
N ALA A 266 -14.62 8.83 -14.61
CA ALA A 266 -13.57 9.72 -15.08
C ALA A 266 -13.37 9.65 -16.61
N THR A 267 -13.08 10.80 -17.23
CA THR A 267 -12.91 10.93 -18.69
C THR A 267 -11.50 10.61 -19.16
N GLY A 268 -10.65 10.07 -18.29
CA GLY A 268 -9.26 9.71 -18.55
C GLY A 268 -8.46 9.62 -17.26
N ILE A 269 -7.14 9.46 -17.41
CA ILE A 269 -6.19 9.49 -16.28
C ILE A 269 -5.31 10.73 -16.41
N GLY A 270 -5.37 11.60 -15.40
CA GLY A 270 -4.62 12.85 -15.38
C GLY A 270 -3.20 12.68 -14.88
N LEU A 271 -2.97 11.63 -14.09
CA LEU A 271 -1.66 11.31 -13.54
C LEU A 271 -1.55 9.82 -13.22
N TYR A 272 -0.67 9.12 -13.94
CA TYR A 272 -0.16 7.82 -13.53
C TYR A 272 1.21 8.01 -12.88
N ARG A 273 1.27 7.78 -11.57
CA ARG A 273 2.50 7.76 -10.76
C ARG A 273 3.26 6.47 -10.98
N THR A 274 4.50 6.56 -11.45
CA THR A 274 5.30 5.37 -11.81
C THR A 274 6.15 4.85 -10.66
N GLU A 275 6.24 5.57 -9.54
CA GLU A 275 7.18 5.26 -8.46
C GLU A 275 6.95 3.87 -7.87
N PHE A 276 5.70 3.42 -7.80
CA PHE A 276 5.36 2.10 -7.26
C PHE A 276 6.01 0.95 -8.03
N LEU A 277 6.26 1.13 -9.32
CA LEU A 277 6.99 0.15 -10.13
C LEU A 277 8.48 0.05 -9.75
N PHE A 278 9.01 1.02 -9.02
CA PHE A 278 10.42 1.09 -8.62
C PHE A 278 10.64 0.86 -7.12
N MET A 279 9.57 0.85 -6.32
CA MET A 279 9.63 0.66 -4.86
C MET A 279 9.57 -0.83 -4.47
N ASN A 280 10.04 -1.13 -3.25
CA ASN A 280 9.95 -2.44 -2.59
C ASN A 280 10.55 -3.62 -3.38
N ARG A 281 11.67 -3.39 -4.07
CA ARG A 281 12.39 -4.41 -4.85
C ARG A 281 13.90 -4.17 -4.76
N HIS A 282 14.70 -5.21 -4.96
CA HIS A 282 16.16 -5.08 -4.99
C HIS A 282 16.69 -4.60 -6.34
N ASP A 283 16.03 -4.99 -7.44
CA ASP A 283 16.47 -4.69 -8.80
C ASP A 283 15.57 -3.65 -9.49
N MET A 284 16.20 -2.83 -10.35
CA MET A 284 15.49 -1.85 -11.16
C MET A 284 14.61 -2.50 -12.22
N PRO A 285 13.36 -2.04 -12.44
CA PRO A 285 12.49 -2.59 -13.46
C PRO A 285 13.09 -2.38 -14.84
N ASN A 286 13.24 -3.47 -15.59
CA ASN A 286 13.74 -3.43 -16.95
C ASN A 286 12.71 -2.80 -17.92
N GLU A 287 13.11 -2.56 -19.16
CA GLU A 287 12.25 -1.94 -20.17
C GLU A 287 10.97 -2.74 -20.43
N GLU A 288 11.05 -4.07 -20.41
CA GLU A 288 9.91 -4.94 -20.73
C GLU A 288 8.87 -4.91 -19.63
N GLU A 289 9.27 -4.97 -18.36
CA GLU A 289 8.38 -4.83 -17.21
C GLU A 289 7.65 -3.49 -17.22
N GLN A 290 8.39 -2.40 -17.46
CA GLN A 290 7.80 -1.06 -17.59
C GLN A 290 6.83 -0.99 -18.76
N PHE A 291 7.21 -1.54 -19.91
CA PHE A 291 6.36 -1.58 -21.10
C PHE A 291 5.05 -2.34 -20.85
N GLN A 292 5.10 -3.52 -20.22
CA GLN A 292 3.90 -4.31 -19.92
C GLN A 292 2.97 -3.58 -18.94
N ALA A 293 3.51 -2.92 -17.92
CA ALA A 293 2.73 -2.11 -17.00
C ALA A 293 2.04 -0.93 -17.70
N TYR A 294 2.75 -0.20 -18.56
CA TYR A 294 2.15 0.93 -19.30
C TYR A 294 1.16 0.47 -20.36
N LYS A 295 1.44 -0.65 -21.05
CA LYS A 295 0.58 -1.26 -22.07
C LYS A 295 -0.73 -1.75 -21.48
N SER A 296 -0.71 -2.38 -20.31
CA SER A 296 -1.93 -2.89 -19.67
C SER A 296 -2.91 -1.75 -19.37
N VAL A 297 -2.41 -0.62 -18.86
CA VAL A 297 -3.19 0.61 -18.66
C VAL A 297 -3.67 1.19 -20.00
N ALA A 298 -2.80 1.29 -21.01
CA ALA A 298 -3.17 1.82 -22.33
C ALA A 298 -4.34 1.07 -22.96
N ILE A 299 -4.29 -0.27 -22.97
CA ILE A 299 -5.34 -1.14 -23.48
C ILE A 299 -6.61 -0.98 -22.64
N ALA A 300 -6.48 -0.93 -21.31
CA ALA A 300 -7.61 -0.78 -20.42
C ALA A 300 -8.34 0.55 -20.66
N MET A 301 -7.64 1.64 -20.99
CA MET A 301 -8.24 2.96 -21.23
C MET A 301 -9.04 3.09 -22.53
N LYS A 302 -8.95 2.12 -23.46
CA LYS A 302 -9.76 2.07 -24.70
C LYS A 302 -9.80 3.39 -25.49
N GLY A 303 -8.65 4.06 -25.59
CA GLY A 303 -8.50 5.30 -26.36
C GLY A 303 -8.74 6.61 -25.58
N LEU A 304 -9.18 6.54 -24.32
CA LEU A 304 -9.18 7.70 -23.43
C LEU A 304 -7.73 8.16 -23.16
N PRO A 305 -7.49 9.48 -23.02
CA PRO A 305 -6.16 9.99 -22.74
C PRO A 305 -5.70 9.53 -21.36
N PHE A 306 -4.41 9.18 -21.25
CA PHE A 306 -3.78 9.04 -19.96
C PHE A 306 -2.37 9.62 -19.92
N THR A 307 -2.08 10.33 -18.84
CA THR A 307 -0.81 11.02 -18.63
C THR A 307 0.05 10.23 -17.68
N ILE A 308 1.23 9.79 -18.12
CA ILE A 308 2.20 9.07 -17.30
C ILE A 308 3.29 10.03 -16.85
N ARG A 309 3.51 10.11 -15.54
CA ARG A 309 4.61 10.87 -14.97
C ARG A 309 5.87 10.01 -14.96
N THR A 310 6.96 10.53 -15.53
CA THR A 310 8.27 9.86 -15.40
C THR A 310 8.68 9.78 -13.94
N LEU A 311 9.69 8.96 -13.64
CA LEU A 311 10.10 8.64 -12.29
C LEU A 311 10.30 9.88 -11.40
N ASP A 312 9.54 9.99 -10.30
CA ASP A 312 9.72 10.98 -9.21
C ASP A 312 10.19 10.27 -7.93
N LEU A 313 11.42 9.73 -8.00
CA LEU A 313 12.14 9.19 -6.86
C LEU A 313 13.10 10.23 -6.28
N GLY A 314 13.23 10.28 -4.96
CA GLY A 314 14.24 11.08 -4.25
C GLY A 314 14.92 10.24 -3.17
N ALA A 315 15.85 10.84 -2.42
CA ALA A 315 16.55 10.15 -1.33
C ALA A 315 15.61 9.70 -0.17
N ASP A 316 14.38 10.22 -0.14
CA ASP A 316 13.28 9.85 0.76
C ASP A 316 12.55 8.56 0.33
N LYS A 317 12.71 8.14 -0.92
CA LYS A 317 12.06 6.96 -1.50
C LYS A 317 13.14 5.95 -1.85
N GLN A 318 13.47 5.09 -0.89
CA GLN A 318 14.58 4.16 -1.00
C GLN A 318 14.31 3.10 -2.08
N MET A 319 15.26 2.93 -3.01
CA MET A 319 15.25 1.86 -4.02
C MET A 319 15.81 0.54 -3.47
N ASN A 320 16.67 0.60 -2.46
CA ASN A 320 17.21 -0.57 -1.79
C ASN A 320 17.20 -0.30 -0.27
N PRO A 321 16.51 -1.11 0.55
CA PRO A 321 16.43 -0.92 2.00
C PRO A 321 17.81 -0.87 2.70
N ASP A 322 18.85 -1.46 2.09
CA ASP A 322 20.19 -1.54 2.68
C ASP A 322 21.06 -0.29 2.46
N THR A 323 20.63 0.67 1.64
CA THR A 323 21.47 1.82 1.26
C THR A 323 20.97 3.11 1.90
N VAL A 324 21.58 3.49 3.03
CA VAL A 324 21.26 4.75 3.72
C VAL A 324 21.98 5.91 3.02
N VAL A 325 21.29 6.60 2.10
CA VAL A 325 21.76 7.88 1.55
C VAL A 325 21.30 9.00 2.47
N ASN A 326 22.19 9.47 3.33
CA ASN A 326 21.89 10.54 4.27
C ASN A 326 21.95 11.89 3.52
N SER A 327 20.78 12.41 3.10
CA SER A 327 20.65 13.74 2.53
C SER A 327 20.05 14.68 3.57
N PRO A 328 20.65 15.86 3.83
CA PRO A 328 20.12 16.79 4.83
C PRO A 328 18.73 17.33 4.46
N ASN A 329 18.39 17.35 3.16
CA ASN A 329 17.06 17.73 2.67
C ASN A 329 16.69 16.92 1.41
N PRO A 330 16.12 15.72 1.56
CA PRO A 330 15.76 14.85 0.44
C PRO A 330 14.82 15.54 -0.57
N ALA A 331 13.89 16.35 -0.08
CA ALA A 331 12.91 17.05 -0.90
C ALA A 331 13.53 18.06 -1.89
N LEU A 332 14.67 18.66 -1.54
CA LEU A 332 15.38 19.66 -2.36
C LEU A 332 16.58 19.07 -3.12
N GLY A 333 16.89 17.79 -2.89
CA GLY A 333 18.10 17.14 -3.38
C GLY A 333 18.00 16.59 -4.81
N LEU A 334 18.79 15.53 -5.05
CA LEU A 334 18.79 14.76 -6.28
C LEU A 334 17.54 13.89 -6.34
N ARG A 335 16.53 14.36 -7.08
CA ARG A 335 15.24 13.67 -7.24
C ARG A 335 14.65 13.87 -8.62
N ALA A 336 13.71 13.01 -8.98
CA ALA A 336 12.88 13.18 -10.17
C ALA A 336 13.70 13.39 -11.44
N ILE A 337 13.41 14.43 -12.23
CA ILE A 337 14.15 14.72 -13.45
C ILE A 337 15.66 14.91 -13.22
N ARG A 338 16.08 15.43 -12.06
CA ARG A 338 17.51 15.61 -11.75
C ARG A 338 18.21 14.26 -11.64
N LEU A 339 17.57 13.29 -11.00
CA LEU A 339 18.05 11.91 -10.92
C LEU A 339 18.05 11.26 -12.33
N CYS A 340 16.99 11.43 -13.09
CA CYS A 340 16.90 10.91 -14.45
C CYS A 340 17.99 11.48 -15.39
N LEU A 341 18.37 12.74 -15.20
CA LEU A 341 19.43 13.38 -15.98
C LEU A 341 20.84 13.00 -15.49
N SER A 342 21.02 12.74 -14.19
CA SER A 342 22.29 12.23 -13.64
C SER A 342 22.52 10.76 -13.94
N GLU A 343 21.44 9.98 -14.09
CA GLU A 343 21.46 8.54 -14.42
C GLU A 343 20.74 8.24 -15.75
N PRO A 344 21.37 8.55 -16.90
CA PRO A 344 20.72 8.50 -18.21
C PRO A 344 20.18 7.13 -18.62
N GLN A 345 20.76 6.04 -18.11
CA GLN A 345 20.32 4.68 -18.44
C GLN A 345 18.92 4.41 -17.91
N ILE A 346 18.66 4.73 -16.63
CA ILE A 346 17.34 4.59 -16.00
C ILE A 346 16.29 5.37 -16.79
N PHE A 347 16.62 6.60 -17.16
CA PHE A 347 15.70 7.45 -17.89
C PHE A 347 15.45 6.95 -19.31
N ASN A 348 16.49 6.48 -20.01
CA ASN A 348 16.36 5.94 -21.36
C ASN A 348 15.46 4.69 -21.37
N THR A 349 15.66 3.77 -20.42
CA THR A 349 14.81 2.57 -20.25
C THR A 349 13.34 2.97 -20.08
N GLN A 350 13.05 3.94 -19.21
CA GLN A 350 11.68 4.40 -18.99
C GLN A 350 11.08 5.07 -20.24
N LEU A 351 11.82 5.96 -20.91
CA LEU A 351 11.35 6.64 -22.12
C LEU A 351 11.06 5.65 -23.26
N ARG A 352 11.91 4.64 -23.45
CA ARG A 352 11.69 3.59 -24.45
C ARG A 352 10.43 2.78 -24.14
N ALA A 353 10.24 2.37 -22.89
CA ALA A 353 9.03 1.66 -22.47
C ALA A 353 7.75 2.50 -22.69
N LEU A 354 7.77 3.80 -22.36
CA LEU A 354 6.66 4.73 -22.60
C LEU A 354 6.33 4.86 -24.09
N LEU A 355 7.35 5.06 -24.92
CA LEU A 355 7.19 5.14 -26.37
C LEU A 355 6.61 3.85 -26.95
N ARG A 356 7.13 2.67 -26.56
CA ARG A 356 6.58 1.39 -27.00
C ARG A 356 5.11 1.22 -26.61
N ALA A 357 4.73 1.63 -25.40
CA ALA A 357 3.35 1.55 -24.92
C ALA A 357 2.40 2.50 -25.67
N SER A 358 2.91 3.61 -26.23
CA SER A 358 2.08 4.62 -26.91
C SER A 358 1.40 4.12 -28.18
N GLN A 359 1.85 3.00 -28.75
CA GLN A 359 1.14 2.33 -29.85
C GLN A 359 -0.25 1.81 -29.43
N PHE A 360 -0.45 1.52 -28.14
CA PHE A 360 -1.65 0.85 -27.64
C PHE A 360 -2.70 1.82 -27.07
N GLY A 361 -2.42 3.12 -27.00
CA GLY A 361 -3.34 4.12 -26.46
C GLY A 361 -2.78 5.54 -26.49
N LYS A 362 -3.62 6.53 -26.15
CA LYS A 362 -3.24 7.95 -26.18
C LYS A 362 -2.46 8.34 -24.92
N ILE A 363 -1.15 8.10 -24.95
CA ILE A 363 -0.23 8.42 -23.85
C ILE A 363 0.21 9.88 -23.93
N LYS A 364 0.27 10.55 -22.77
CA LYS A 364 1.00 11.81 -22.59
C LYS A 364 2.13 11.60 -21.59
N ILE A 365 3.30 12.17 -21.83
CA ILE A 365 4.44 12.11 -20.91
C ILE A 365 4.47 13.39 -20.08
N LEU A 366 4.57 13.25 -18.76
CA LEU A 366 4.71 14.37 -17.82
C LEU A 366 6.03 14.29 -17.06
N ILE A 367 6.82 15.35 -17.10
CA ILE A 367 8.13 15.39 -16.44
C ILE A 367 8.01 16.10 -15.07
N PRO A 368 8.33 15.44 -13.95
CA PRO A 368 8.28 16.02 -12.61
C PRO A 368 9.45 16.97 -12.33
N MET A 369 9.21 17.95 -11.44
CA MET A 369 10.24 18.80 -10.82
C MET A 369 11.13 19.57 -11.81
N LEU A 370 10.58 19.97 -12.96
CA LEU A 370 11.30 20.85 -13.89
C LEU A 370 11.48 22.23 -13.26
N SER A 371 12.74 22.68 -13.15
CA SER A 371 13.08 23.97 -12.54
C SER A 371 13.77 24.92 -13.51
N SER A 372 14.33 24.40 -14.62
CA SER A 372 15.03 25.20 -15.61
C SER A 372 14.71 24.79 -17.04
N LEU A 373 14.90 25.74 -17.97
CA LEU A 373 14.77 25.49 -19.41
C LEU A 373 15.84 24.51 -19.92
N SER A 374 16.99 24.44 -19.24
CA SER A 374 18.08 23.52 -19.59
C SER A 374 17.66 22.07 -19.38
N GLU A 375 17.03 21.76 -18.24
CA GLU A 375 16.48 20.43 -17.95
C GLU A 375 15.46 20.03 -19.02
N LEU A 376 14.53 20.92 -19.38
CA LEU A 376 13.54 20.64 -20.43
C LEU A 376 14.19 20.34 -21.79
N ARG A 377 15.23 21.10 -22.18
CA ARG A 377 15.97 20.85 -23.44
C ARG A 377 16.67 19.49 -23.41
N GLN A 378 17.29 19.13 -22.28
CA GLN A 378 17.92 17.82 -22.12
C GLN A 378 16.90 16.69 -22.17
N THR A 379 15.75 16.84 -21.50
CA THR A 379 14.66 15.85 -21.56
C THR A 379 14.19 15.62 -22.99
N LYS A 380 13.97 16.69 -23.77
CA LYS A 380 13.59 16.58 -25.19
C LYS A 380 14.66 15.84 -26.00
N LEU A 381 15.94 16.11 -25.76
CA LEU A 381 17.04 15.40 -26.42
C LEU A 381 17.04 13.91 -26.08
N PHE A 382 16.81 13.54 -24.81
CA PHE A 382 16.71 12.14 -24.40
C PHE A 382 15.51 11.43 -25.03
N LEU A 383 14.36 12.11 -25.12
CA LEU A 383 13.18 11.58 -25.80
C LEU A 383 13.46 11.31 -27.29
N GLU A 384 14.08 12.25 -28.00
CA GLU A 384 14.42 12.06 -29.42
C GLU A 384 15.47 10.95 -29.63
N ARG A 385 16.42 10.80 -28.71
CA ARG A 385 17.37 9.66 -28.73
C ARG A 385 16.65 8.33 -28.54
N ALA A 386 15.69 8.25 -27.61
CA ALA A 386 14.89 7.05 -27.40
C ALA A 386 14.05 6.70 -28.65
N LYS A 387 13.38 7.70 -29.26
CA LYS A 387 12.68 7.53 -30.54
C LYS A 387 13.62 7.01 -31.64
N ALA A 388 14.78 7.62 -31.80
CA ALA A 388 15.76 7.19 -32.81
C ALA A 388 16.24 5.75 -32.60
N SER A 389 16.44 5.32 -31.34
CA SER A 389 16.80 3.93 -31.02
C SER A 389 15.70 2.96 -31.41
N LEU A 390 14.44 3.27 -31.07
CA LEU A 390 13.30 2.43 -31.43
C LEU A 390 13.07 2.37 -32.94
N ARG A 391 13.25 3.48 -33.67
CA ARG A 391 13.20 3.49 -35.15
C ARG A 391 14.26 2.56 -35.75
N LYS A 392 15.49 2.59 -35.21
CA LYS A 392 16.58 1.73 -35.66
C LYS A 392 16.29 0.24 -35.43
N GLU A 393 15.58 -0.07 -34.35
CA GLU A 393 15.16 -1.44 -34.00
C GLU A 393 13.85 -1.87 -34.69
N GLY A 394 13.20 -0.97 -35.45
CA GLY A 394 11.94 -1.26 -36.13
C GLY A 394 10.73 -1.40 -35.19
N VAL A 395 10.82 -0.84 -33.98
CA VAL A 395 9.74 -0.90 -32.99
C VAL A 395 8.81 0.29 -33.17
N ALA A 396 7.51 0.04 -33.28
CA ALA A 396 6.50 1.07 -33.48
C ALA A 396 6.21 1.87 -32.19
N PHE A 397 5.94 3.16 -32.35
CA PHE A 397 5.54 4.08 -31.29
C PHE A 397 4.78 5.29 -31.90
N ASP A 398 4.12 6.10 -31.08
CA ASP A 398 3.48 7.35 -31.49
C ASP A 398 4.52 8.48 -31.64
N GLU A 399 4.74 8.93 -32.88
CA GLU A 399 5.64 10.04 -33.20
C GLU A 399 5.17 11.38 -32.62
N GLY A 400 3.85 11.55 -32.49
CA GLY A 400 3.17 12.75 -32.03
C GLY A 400 2.92 12.79 -30.51
N ILE A 401 3.55 11.89 -29.74
CA ILE A 401 3.35 11.80 -28.30
C ILE A 401 3.55 13.16 -27.61
N GLU A 402 2.54 13.56 -26.81
CA GLU A 402 2.55 14.84 -26.11
C GLU A 402 3.52 14.81 -24.92
N LEU A 403 4.33 15.85 -24.76
CA LEU A 403 5.27 16.03 -23.64
C LEU A 403 4.89 17.29 -22.85
N GLY A 404 4.62 17.12 -21.56
CA GLY A 404 4.34 18.18 -20.60
C GLY A 404 5.36 18.23 -19.46
N GLY A 405 5.39 19.36 -18.75
CA GLY A 405 6.11 19.53 -17.50
C GLY A 405 5.14 19.72 -16.34
N MET A 406 5.42 19.11 -15.20
CA MET A 406 4.71 19.36 -13.94
C MET A 406 5.22 20.68 -13.35
N ILE A 407 4.30 21.60 -13.06
CA ILE A 407 4.57 22.94 -12.52
C ILE A 407 4.33 22.95 -11.03
#